data_AF-A0A9E4QDC6-F1
#
_entry.id   AF-A0A9E4QDC6-F1
#
_cell.length_a   1.000
_cell.length_b   1.000
_cell.length_c   1.000
_cell.angle_alpha   90.00
_cell.angle_beta   90.00
_cell.angle_gamma   90.00
#
_symmetry.space_group_name_H-M   'P 1'
#
loop_
_entity.id
_entity.type
_entity.pdbx_description
1 polymer ?
#
loop_
_entity_poly.entity_id
_entity_poly.type
_entity_poly.pdbx_seq_one_letter_code
_entity_poly.pdbx_strand_id
1 'polypeptide(L)'
;MTVPPFIDTHHHLWDLENNSYPWLKEDVGHFIGDYAAIRKTFLIADFHRGANGLPLKKSVHVQAEWDHDADPVGETAWLQGVADDPASNGMPNAIIAYANLSDPDVEGVLERHAEHANWRGIRHMLNWS
;
A
#
# COMPACT_ATOMS: atom_id res chain seq x y z
N MET A 1 -13.97 23.11 -18.15
CA MET A 1 -12.59 23.17 -17.61
C MET A 1 -12.07 21.74 -17.57
N THR A 2 -10.84 21.49 -18.00
CA THR A 2 -10.20 20.17 -17.91
C THR A 2 -9.41 20.07 -16.60
N VAL A 3 -9.39 18.89 -15.98
CA VAL A 3 -8.57 18.62 -14.79
C VAL A 3 -7.09 18.66 -15.22
N PRO A 4 -6.19 19.35 -14.48
CA PRO A 4 -4.77 19.33 -14.78
C PRO A 4 -4.15 17.95 -14.46
N PRO A 5 -3.03 17.57 -15.10
CA PRO A 5 -2.28 16.37 -14.71
C PRO A 5 -1.92 16.38 -13.23
N PHE A 6 -2.05 15.23 -12.56
CA PHE A 6 -1.85 15.13 -11.11
C PHE A 6 -1.19 13.82 -10.70
N ILE A 7 -0.79 13.78 -9.43
CA ILE A 7 -0.28 12.61 -8.73
C ILE A 7 -1.30 12.26 -7.66
N ASP A 8 -1.72 10.99 -7.62
CA ASP A 8 -2.47 10.49 -6.46
C ASP A 8 -1.47 10.18 -5.34
N THR A 9 -1.48 10.98 -4.29
CA THR A 9 -0.49 10.89 -3.20
C THR A 9 -0.88 9.90 -2.11
N HIS A 10 -2.05 9.27 -2.19
CA HIS A 10 -2.49 8.31 -1.18
C HIS A 10 -3.55 7.37 -1.77
N HIS A 11 -3.12 6.16 -2.12
CA HIS A 11 -4.03 5.04 -2.36
C HIS A 11 -3.51 3.77 -1.67
N HIS A 12 -4.35 2.74 -1.70
CA HIS A 12 -4.03 1.42 -1.19
C HIS A 12 -4.29 0.39 -2.27
N LEU A 13 -3.42 -0.62 -2.32
CA LEU A 13 -3.60 -1.85 -3.08
C LEU A 13 -3.52 -3.01 -2.09
N TRP A 14 -4.29 -4.07 -2.32
CA TRP A 14 -4.19 -5.31 -1.57
C TRP A 14 -4.62 -6.49 -2.44
N ASP A 15 -3.89 -7.59 -2.30
CA ASP A 15 -4.23 -8.89 -2.89
C ASP A 15 -4.62 -9.86 -1.78
N LEU A 16 -5.92 -10.05 -1.57
CA LEU A 16 -6.41 -10.90 -0.48
C LEU A 16 -6.25 -12.40 -0.75
N GLU A 17 -5.98 -12.78 -2.01
CA GLU A 17 -5.77 -14.16 -2.41
C GLU A 17 -4.34 -14.61 -2.11
N ASN A 18 -3.36 -13.72 -2.34
CA ASN A 18 -1.95 -14.06 -2.22
C ASN A 18 -1.27 -13.51 -0.95
N ASN A 19 -1.85 -12.50 -0.30
CA ASN A 19 -1.26 -11.83 0.85
C ASN A 19 -2.20 -11.83 2.08
N SER A 20 -1.62 -11.57 3.27
CA SER A 20 -2.34 -11.53 4.54
C SER A 20 -2.64 -10.08 4.94
N TYR A 21 -3.94 -9.79 5.12
CA TYR A 21 -4.45 -8.53 5.66
C TYR A 21 -5.57 -8.87 6.66
N PRO A 22 -5.23 -9.24 7.91
CA PRO A 22 -6.19 -9.78 8.88
C PRO A 22 -7.40 -8.86 9.11
N TRP A 23 -7.15 -7.55 9.24
CA TRP A 23 -8.19 -6.53 9.44
C TRP A 23 -9.22 -6.47 8.30
N LEU A 24 -8.84 -6.86 7.08
CA LEU A 24 -9.67 -6.80 5.89
C LEU A 24 -10.36 -8.15 5.58
N LYS A 25 -9.83 -9.26 6.11
CA LYS A 25 -10.40 -10.60 5.91
C LYS A 25 -11.52 -10.94 6.88
N GLU A 26 -11.46 -10.41 8.10
CA GLU A 26 -12.43 -10.70 9.16
C GLU A 26 -13.28 -9.46 9.48
N ASP A 27 -14.47 -9.65 10.06
CA ASP A 27 -15.24 -8.56 10.65
C ASP A 27 -14.73 -8.34 12.08
N VAL A 28 -13.82 -7.38 12.23
CA VAL A 28 -13.14 -7.11 13.49
C VAL A 28 -13.75 -5.90 14.18
N GLY A 29 -15.08 -5.82 14.30
CA GLY A 29 -15.79 -4.85 15.16
C GLY A 29 -15.13 -3.47 15.20
N HIS A 30 -14.88 -2.90 14.03
CA HIS A 30 -13.83 -1.90 13.85
C HIS A 30 -14.37 -0.48 14.03
N PHE A 31 -13.57 0.41 14.64
CA PHE A 31 -13.94 1.82 14.79
C PHE A 31 -14.25 2.57 13.48
N ILE A 32 -13.88 2.02 12.32
CA ILE A 32 -14.16 2.60 10.99
C ILE A 32 -15.58 2.33 10.49
N GLY A 33 -16.38 1.55 11.21
CA GLY A 33 -17.74 1.18 10.81
C GLY A 33 -17.76 0.00 9.83
N ASP A 34 -18.80 -0.08 8.99
CA ASP A 34 -18.96 -1.15 8.00
C ASP A 34 -18.04 -0.94 6.79
N TYR A 35 -17.07 -1.84 6.62
CA TYR A 35 -16.11 -1.86 5.50
C TYR A 35 -16.32 -3.06 4.58
N ALA A 36 -17.46 -3.75 4.63
CA ALA A 36 -17.72 -4.95 3.84
C ALA A 36 -17.53 -4.74 2.32
N ALA A 37 -17.81 -3.54 1.83
CA ALA A 37 -17.67 -3.19 0.41
C ALA A 37 -16.22 -3.28 -0.12
N ILE A 38 -15.22 -3.15 0.75
CA ILE A 38 -13.80 -3.17 0.40
C ILE A 38 -13.09 -4.48 0.79
N ARG A 39 -13.78 -5.44 1.43
CA ARG A 39 -13.26 -6.77 1.80
C ARG A 39 -13.11 -7.69 0.59
N LYS A 40 -12.38 -7.22 -0.43
CA LYS A 40 -12.13 -7.89 -1.71
C LYS A 40 -10.80 -7.39 -2.26
N THR A 41 -10.13 -8.20 -3.05
CA THR A 41 -8.90 -7.81 -3.75
C THR A 41 -9.08 -6.52 -4.56
N PHE A 42 -8.08 -5.64 -4.49
CA PHE A 42 -8.01 -4.39 -5.23
C PHE A 42 -6.57 -4.19 -5.74
N LEU A 43 -6.37 -4.47 -7.03
CA LEU A 43 -5.06 -4.48 -7.67
C LEU A 43 -4.81 -3.22 -8.50
N ILE A 44 -3.60 -3.10 -9.05
CA ILE A 44 -3.23 -1.95 -9.88
C ILE A 44 -4.16 -1.76 -11.10
N ALA A 45 -4.71 -2.85 -11.65
CA ALA A 45 -5.68 -2.80 -12.73
C ALA A 45 -7.02 -2.18 -12.29
N ASP A 46 -7.45 -2.42 -11.05
CA ASP A 46 -8.62 -1.76 -10.46
C ASP A 46 -8.37 -0.27 -10.25
N PHE A 47 -7.19 0.08 -9.74
CA PHE A 47 -6.77 1.47 -9.56
C PHE A 47 -6.77 2.26 -10.88
N HIS A 48 -6.17 1.72 -11.95
CA HIS A 48 -6.20 2.34 -13.28
C HIS A 48 -7.62 2.51 -13.83
N ARG A 49 -8.49 1.53 -13.60
CA ARG A 49 -9.90 1.61 -13.99
C ARG A 49 -10.66 2.66 -13.18
N GLY A 50 -10.35 2.82 -11.90
CA GLY A 50 -10.93 3.87 -11.05
C GLY A 50 -10.52 5.27 -11.48
N ALA A 51 -9.28 5.45 -11.94
CA ALA A 51 -8.77 6.72 -12.47
C ALA A 51 -9.20 7.01 -13.92
N ASN A 52 -9.94 6.11 -14.58
CA ASN A 52 -10.22 6.15 -16.01
C ASN A 52 -10.63 7.54 -16.53
N GLY A 53 -9.92 8.03 -17.56
CA GLY A 53 -10.17 9.33 -18.18
C GLY A 53 -9.59 10.55 -17.43
N LEU A 54 -9.03 10.34 -16.24
CA LEU A 54 -8.32 11.39 -15.50
C LEU A 54 -6.82 11.43 -15.91
N PRO A 55 -6.18 12.60 -15.92
CA PRO A 55 -4.77 12.74 -16.30
C PRO A 55 -3.81 12.35 -15.16
N LEU A 56 -4.02 11.17 -14.55
CA LEU A 56 -3.16 10.61 -13.52
C LEU A 56 -1.76 10.32 -14.09
N LYS A 57 -0.72 10.84 -13.46
CA LYS A 57 0.67 10.70 -13.92
C LYS A 57 1.51 9.77 -13.07
N LYS A 58 1.28 9.77 -11.75
CA LYS A 58 2.01 8.97 -10.78
C LYS A 58 1.10 8.62 -9.62
N SER A 59 1.47 7.61 -8.85
CA SER A 59 0.77 7.27 -7.63
C SER A 59 1.70 6.92 -6.47
N VAL A 60 1.21 7.13 -5.26
CA VAL A 60 1.88 6.79 -4.01
C VAL A 60 1.01 5.79 -3.27
N HIS A 61 1.51 4.57 -3.09
CA HIS A 61 0.88 3.59 -2.21
C HIS A 61 1.31 3.88 -0.77
N VAL A 62 0.36 3.84 0.15
CA VAL A 62 0.60 3.90 1.58
C VAL A 62 0.24 2.55 2.19
N GLN A 63 1.07 2.02 3.09
CA GLN A 63 0.88 0.70 3.70
C GLN A 63 -0.58 0.46 4.10
N ALA A 64 -1.09 -0.74 3.87
CA ALA A 64 -2.51 -1.07 4.01
C ALA A 64 -2.78 -1.97 5.23
N GLU A 65 -2.06 -1.77 6.33
CA GLU A 65 -2.01 -2.62 7.51
C GLU A 65 -1.77 -4.08 7.11
N TRP A 66 -0.60 -4.27 6.48
CA TRP A 66 -0.01 -5.59 6.29
C TRP A 66 0.00 -6.36 7.62
N ASP A 67 -0.08 -7.68 7.54
CA ASP A 67 0.02 -8.54 8.71
C ASP A 67 1.29 -8.25 9.54
N HIS A 68 1.10 -7.75 10.76
CA HIS A 68 2.21 -7.36 11.65
C HIS A 68 2.98 -8.56 12.23
N ASP A 69 2.42 -9.78 12.15
CA ASP A 69 3.12 -11.01 12.52
C ASP A 69 3.98 -11.55 11.36
N ALA A 70 3.78 -11.03 10.14
CA ALA A 70 4.58 -11.34 8.97
C ALA A 70 5.82 -10.42 8.87
N ASP A 71 6.66 -10.68 7.87
CA ASP A 71 7.79 -9.82 7.56
C ASP A 71 7.32 -8.41 7.16
N PRO A 72 7.71 -7.34 7.88
CA PRO A 72 7.24 -5.97 7.61
C PRO A 72 7.67 -5.43 6.25
N VAL A 73 8.66 -6.04 5.60
CA VAL A 73 9.12 -5.67 4.25
C VAL A 73 8.30 -6.36 3.15
N GLY A 74 7.47 -7.35 3.51
CA GLY A 74 6.69 -8.14 2.56
C GLY A 74 5.78 -7.29 1.66
N GLU A 75 5.08 -6.31 2.23
CA GLU A 75 4.23 -5.40 1.45
C GLU A 75 5.05 -4.54 0.49
N THR A 76 6.18 -3.97 0.95
CA THR A 76 7.09 -3.18 0.10
C THR A 76 7.63 -3.99 -1.06
N ALA A 77 8.06 -5.23 -0.81
CA ALA A 77 8.59 -6.12 -1.84
C ALA A 77 7.54 -6.47 -2.89
N TRP A 78 6.33 -6.79 -2.45
CA TRP A 78 5.20 -7.05 -3.36
C TRP A 78 4.87 -5.81 -4.21
N LEU A 79 4.78 -4.63 -3.62
CA LEU A 79 4.47 -3.38 -4.33
C LEU A 79 5.57 -2.96 -5.29
N GLN A 80 6.83 -3.22 -4.96
CA GLN A 80 7.93 -3.03 -5.91
C GLN A 80 7.72 -3.91 -7.14
N GLY A 81 7.39 -5.20 -6.94
CA GLY A 81 7.05 -6.11 -8.04
C GLY A 81 5.86 -5.64 -8.87
N VAL A 82 4.83 -5.05 -8.24
CA VAL A 82 3.71 -4.42 -8.95
C VAL A 82 4.20 -3.27 -9.83
N ALA A 83 5.05 -2.38 -9.31
CA ALA A 83 5.59 -1.25 -10.06
C ALA A 83 6.53 -1.66 -11.20
N ASP A 84 7.25 -2.77 -11.04
CA ASP A 84 8.17 -3.32 -12.03
C ASP A 84 7.43 -4.01 -13.20
N ASP A 85 6.18 -4.45 -12.98
CA ASP A 85 5.33 -5.00 -14.05
C ASP A 85 5.01 -3.90 -15.08
N PRO A 86 5.32 -4.10 -16.38
CA PRO A 86 4.99 -3.14 -17.43
C PRO A 86 3.50 -2.77 -17.51
N ALA A 87 2.60 -3.67 -17.13
CA ALA A 87 1.15 -3.44 -17.12
C ALA A 87 0.72 -2.41 -16.05
N SER A 88 1.59 -2.11 -15.08
CA SER A 88 1.33 -1.10 -14.05
C SER A 88 1.52 0.33 -14.55
N ASN A 89 2.14 0.53 -15.72
CA ASN A 89 2.65 1.83 -16.16
C ASN A 89 3.62 2.48 -15.16
N GLY A 90 4.39 1.66 -14.44
CA GLY A 90 5.39 2.09 -13.45
C GLY A 90 4.80 2.55 -12.12
N MET A 91 3.58 2.11 -11.77
CA MET A 91 2.88 2.49 -10.54
C MET A 91 2.77 1.33 -9.54
N PRO A 92 2.91 1.57 -8.23
CA PRO A 92 3.12 2.88 -7.60
C PRO A 92 4.54 3.41 -7.78
N ASN A 93 4.68 4.73 -7.94
CA ASN A 93 5.98 5.40 -8.08
C ASN A 93 6.66 5.67 -6.74
N ALA A 94 5.90 5.62 -5.65
CA ALA A 94 6.42 5.69 -4.30
C ALA A 94 5.62 4.74 -3.39
N ILE A 95 6.32 4.13 -2.44
CA ILE A 95 5.79 3.22 -1.45
C ILE A 95 6.10 3.80 -0.07
N ILE A 96 5.06 4.05 0.71
CA ILE A 96 5.15 4.42 2.13
C ILE A 96 4.89 3.15 2.94
N ALA A 97 5.94 2.53 3.44
CA ALA A 97 5.89 1.21 4.06
C ALA A 97 5.48 1.25 5.54
N TYR A 98 5.23 0.09 6.14
CA TYR A 98 5.12 -0.05 7.58
C TYR A 98 6.48 -0.35 8.23
N ALA A 99 6.69 0.20 9.41
CA ALA A 99 7.70 -0.26 10.35
C ALA A 99 7.24 0.13 11.77
N ASN A 100 7.46 -0.76 12.74
CA ASN A 100 7.27 -0.43 14.15
C ASN A 100 8.41 0.49 14.60
N LEU A 101 8.15 1.81 14.60
CA LEU A 101 9.16 2.82 14.97
C LEU A 101 9.54 2.80 16.46
N SER A 102 8.84 2.02 17.28
CA SER A 102 9.19 1.83 18.70
C SER A 102 10.10 0.62 18.93
N ASP A 103 10.35 -0.19 17.90
CA ASP A 103 11.24 -1.33 17.97
C ASP A 103 12.71 -0.86 18.03
N PRO A 104 13.50 -1.26 19.03
CA PRO A 104 14.92 -0.91 19.10
C PRO A 104 15.75 -1.39 17.90
N ASP A 105 15.29 -2.41 17.17
CA ASP A 105 15.96 -2.96 15.99
C ASP A 105 15.36 -2.44 14.66
N VAL A 106 14.55 -1.37 14.70
CA VAL A 106 13.87 -0.82 13.51
C VAL A 106 14.82 -0.42 12.38
N GLU A 107 16.06 -0.02 12.69
CA GLU A 107 17.06 0.37 11.68
C GLU A 107 17.26 -0.75 10.64
N GLY A 108 17.35 -2.01 11.08
CA GLY A 108 17.50 -3.16 10.18
C GLY A 108 16.29 -3.36 9.26
N VAL A 109 15.08 -3.02 9.73
CA VAL A 109 13.87 -3.05 8.90
C VAL A 109 13.89 -1.92 7.86
N LEU A 110 14.34 -0.72 8.24
CA LEU A 110 14.46 0.42 7.34
C LEU A 110 15.51 0.17 6.24
N GLU A 111 16.63 -0.45 6.57
CA GLU A 111 17.66 -0.83 5.61
C GLU A 111 17.11 -1.80 4.56
N ARG A 112 16.34 -2.80 4.99
CA ARG A 112 15.70 -3.76 4.08
C ARG A 112 14.64 -3.10 3.19
N HIS A 113 13.85 -2.15 3.71
CA HIS A 113 12.95 -1.35 2.87
C HIS A 113 13.72 -0.53 1.83
N ALA A 114 14.91 -0.02 2.18
CA ALA A 114 15.75 0.77 1.30
C ALA A 114 16.33 -0.01 0.11
N GLU A 115 16.28 -1.34 0.13
CA GLU A 115 16.61 -2.19 -1.02
C GLU A 115 15.59 -2.06 -2.16
N HIS A 116 14.39 -1.53 -1.88
CA HIS A 116 13.33 -1.35 -2.87
C HIS A 116 13.35 0.07 -3.46
N ALA A 117 13.57 0.15 -4.77
CA ALA A 117 13.79 1.40 -5.50
C ALA A 117 12.68 2.45 -5.33
N ASN A 118 11.43 2.04 -5.07
CA ASN A 118 10.29 2.93 -4.92
C ASN A 118 9.95 3.24 -3.45
N TRP A 119 10.69 2.74 -2.45
CA TRP A 119 10.45 3.09 -1.05
C TRP A 119 10.79 4.54 -0.74
N ARG A 120 9.88 5.29 -0.09
CA ARG A 120 10.04 6.73 0.18
C ARG A 120 9.71 7.17 1.60
N GLY A 121 9.28 6.25 2.47
CA GLY A 121 8.98 6.61 3.85
C GLY A 121 8.20 5.55 4.60
N ILE A 122 7.82 5.87 5.82
CA ILE A 122 7.11 4.99 6.74
C ILE A 122 5.78 5.62 7.18
N ARG A 123 4.74 4.79 7.31
CA ARG A 123 3.54 5.09 8.10
C ARG A 123 3.40 4.05 9.20
N HIS A 124 3.51 4.50 10.46
CA HIS A 124 3.13 3.74 11.64
C HIS A 124 1.77 4.26 12.12
N MET A 125 0.72 3.45 12.04
CA MET A 125 -0.62 3.86 12.49
C MET A 125 -0.70 3.91 14.02
N LEU A 126 -0.85 5.11 14.57
CA LEU A 126 -0.85 5.38 16.02
C LEU A 126 -2.23 5.23 16.68
N ASN A 127 -3.29 5.09 15.89
CA ASN A 127 -4.65 4.84 16.37
C ASN A 127 -4.91 3.36 16.67
N TRP A 128 -3.90 2.50 16.48
CA TRP A 128 -3.91 1.05 16.68
C TRP A 128 -2.93 0.58 17.77
N SER A 129 -2.33 1.50 18.53
CA SER A 129 -1.37 1.22 19.61
C SER A 129 -2.02 1.14 20.99
#